data_AF-A0ABD1WMD7-F1
#
_entry.id   AF-A0ABD1WMD7-F1
#
_cell.length_a   1.000
_cell.length_b   1.000
_cell.length_c   1.000
_cell.angle_alpha   90.00
_cell.angle_beta   90.00
_cell.angle_gamma   90.00
#
_symmetry.space_group_name_H-M   'P 1'
#
loop_
_entity.id
_entity.type
_entity.pdbx_description
1 polymer ?
#
loop_
_entity_poly.entity_id
_entity_poly.type
_entity_poly.pdbx_seq_one_letter_code
_entity_poly.pdbx_strand_id
1 'polypeptide(L)'
;MSIFICYMFFLLFSPLLIAGLDDCTTTSCSKGGPTIRFPFRNKFLQPEHCGYPGFNLYCKKSNETVLELPFSVKLVVKKIDYGSQIIHLYDPDGCLPQKLLYLNLSASPFHFFENPSYDYVLFNCSATNREINFISHCPAGAGYQVYAIHFYSDTFIGNYPLTSCTKIHEISSVPWYTFDQNDLHLK
;
A
#
# COMPACT_ATOMS: atom_id res chain seq x y z
N MET A 1 34.57 36.55 -43.14
CA MET A 1 33.22 36.63 -42.51
C MET A 1 32.47 35.29 -42.54
N SER A 2 32.45 34.54 -43.64
CA SER A 2 31.70 33.26 -43.72
C SER A 2 32.18 32.14 -42.78
N ILE A 3 33.48 32.06 -42.48
CA ILE A 3 34.03 31.00 -41.58
C ILE A 3 33.57 31.21 -40.13
N PHE A 4 33.51 32.47 -39.67
CA PHE A 4 33.05 32.84 -38.34
C PHE A 4 31.56 32.51 -38.15
N ILE A 5 30.76 32.68 -39.20
CA ILE A 5 29.32 32.38 -39.21
C ILE A 5 29.08 30.87 -39.10
N CYS A 6 29.86 30.04 -39.81
CA CYS A 6 29.78 28.58 -39.67
C CYS A 6 30.12 28.11 -38.26
N TYR A 7 31.14 28.70 -37.62
CA TYR A 7 31.57 28.32 -36.27
C TYR A 7 30.48 28.61 -35.21
N MET A 8 29.79 29.75 -35.34
CA MET A 8 28.64 30.09 -34.49
C MET A 8 27.46 29.13 -34.70
N PHE A 9 27.22 28.67 -35.94
CA PHE A 9 26.18 27.68 -36.24
C PHE A 9 26.50 26.30 -35.65
N PHE A 10 27.76 25.87 -35.68
CA PHE A 10 28.19 24.61 -35.05
C PHE A 10 28.09 24.62 -33.52
N LEU A 11 28.23 25.79 -32.87
CA LEU A 11 28.03 25.94 -31.43
C LEU A 11 26.53 26.02 -31.03
N LEU A 12 25.67 26.53 -31.92
CA LEU A 12 24.22 26.60 -31.69
C LEU A 12 23.50 25.26 -31.97
N PHE A 13 24.08 24.41 -32.81
CA PHE A 13 23.56 23.10 -33.19
C PHE A 13 24.44 21.93 -32.73
N SER A 14 25.35 22.14 -31.78
CA SER A 14 25.95 21.03 -31.07
C SER A 14 24.82 20.33 -30.32
N PRO A 15 24.50 19.05 -30.59
CA PRO A 15 23.63 18.31 -29.70
C PRO A 15 24.31 18.36 -28.34
N LEU A 16 23.70 19.04 -27.36
CA LEU A 16 24.11 18.83 -25.99
C LEU A 16 24.04 17.33 -25.79
N LEU A 17 25.20 16.70 -25.62
CA LEU A 17 25.29 15.44 -24.90
C LEU A 17 24.82 15.77 -23.49
N ILE A 18 23.49 15.80 -23.32
CA ILE A 18 22.89 15.48 -22.04
C ILE A 18 23.23 14.01 -21.90
N ALA A 19 24.44 13.73 -21.40
CA ALA A 19 24.66 12.50 -20.67
C ALA A 19 23.51 12.50 -19.67
N GLY A 20 22.51 11.64 -19.90
CA GLY A 20 21.38 11.54 -19.00
C GLY A 20 21.97 11.43 -17.61
N LEU A 21 21.77 12.46 -16.77
CA LEU A 21 22.05 12.30 -15.36
C LEU A 21 21.27 11.04 -15.01
N ASP A 22 21.96 9.98 -14.59
CA ASP A 22 21.30 8.77 -14.09
C ASP A 22 20.67 9.13 -12.74
N ASP A 23 19.63 9.97 -12.79
CA ASP A 23 18.93 10.55 -11.66
C ASP A 23 17.91 9.56 -11.07
N CYS A 24 17.70 8.45 -11.78
CA CYS A 24 16.90 7.31 -11.35
C CYS A 24 17.72 6.23 -10.63
N THR A 25 18.81 6.61 -9.97
CA THR A 25 19.57 5.68 -9.12
C THR A 25 18.64 5.00 -8.10
N THR A 26 18.87 3.71 -7.87
CA THR A 26 18.11 2.93 -6.90
C THR A 26 18.31 3.48 -5.48
N THR A 27 17.22 3.55 -4.70
CA THR A 27 17.26 4.10 -3.32
C THR A 27 16.71 3.09 -2.32
N SER A 28 16.87 3.36 -1.02
CA SER A 28 16.18 2.63 0.05
C SER A 28 16.05 3.53 1.29
N CYS A 29 15.03 3.30 2.11
CA CYS A 29 14.81 4.07 3.34
C CYS A 29 15.68 3.60 4.50
N SER A 30 16.15 2.36 4.49
CA SER A 30 16.98 1.78 5.53
C SER A 30 17.93 0.73 4.98
N LYS A 31 19.03 0.48 5.71
CA LYS A 31 19.92 -0.64 5.39
C LYS A 31 19.18 -1.96 5.58
N GLY A 32 18.99 -2.71 4.50
CA GLY A 32 18.23 -3.96 4.50
C GLY A 32 16.71 -3.79 4.30
N GLY A 33 16.23 -2.55 4.11
CA GLY A 33 14.86 -2.29 3.67
C GLY A 33 14.64 -2.63 2.19
N PRO A 34 13.40 -2.51 1.68
CA PRO A 34 13.13 -2.75 0.28
C PRO A 34 13.91 -1.75 -0.59
N THR A 35 14.54 -2.25 -1.64
CA THR A 35 15.11 -1.40 -2.69
C THR A 35 13.99 -0.75 -3.48
N ILE A 36 14.05 0.56 -3.64
CA ILE A 36 13.13 1.36 -4.44
C ILE A 36 13.78 1.61 -5.80
N ARG A 37 13.15 1.07 -6.83
CA ARG A 37 13.51 1.20 -8.24
C ARG A 37 12.26 1.04 -9.10
N PHE A 38 12.40 1.41 -10.37
CA PHE A 38 11.35 1.30 -11.38
C PHE A 38 10.59 -0.05 -11.29
N PRO A 39 9.24 -0.07 -11.31
CA PRO A 39 8.34 1.06 -11.60
C PRO A 39 8.08 2.00 -10.42
N PHE A 40 8.58 1.67 -9.23
CA PHE A 40 8.45 2.50 -8.04
C PHE A 40 9.48 3.61 -8.02
N ARG A 41 9.06 4.76 -7.48
CA ARG A 41 9.96 5.87 -7.19
C ARG A 41 9.81 6.36 -5.76
N ASN A 42 10.88 6.89 -5.19
CA ASN A 42 10.81 7.67 -3.98
C ASN A 42 10.30 9.08 -4.33
N LYS A 43 9.08 9.40 -3.90
CA LYS A 43 8.36 10.64 -4.23
C LYS A 43 9.20 11.90 -4.02
N PHE A 44 10.05 11.93 -3.00
CA PHE A 44 10.78 13.10 -2.55
C PHE A 44 12.26 13.12 -2.93
N LEU A 45 12.83 11.97 -3.33
CA LEU A 45 14.25 11.86 -3.66
C LEU A 45 14.51 11.68 -5.15
N GLN A 46 13.59 11.04 -5.87
CA GLN A 46 13.72 10.78 -7.29
C GLN A 46 12.81 11.74 -8.09
N PRO A 47 13.16 12.10 -9.32
CA PRO A 47 12.27 12.79 -10.25
C PRO A 47 11.00 11.99 -10.60
N GLU A 48 10.01 12.65 -11.21
CA GLU A 48 8.74 12.01 -11.61
C GLU A 48 8.94 10.94 -12.70
N HIS A 49 9.87 11.14 -13.65
CA HIS A 49 10.12 10.18 -14.73
C HIS A 49 10.76 8.86 -14.28
N CYS A 50 11.22 8.76 -13.04
CA CYS A 50 11.85 7.55 -12.51
C CYS A 50 10.87 6.47 -12.06
N GLY A 51 9.56 6.73 -12.12
CA GLY A 51 8.54 5.75 -11.79
C GLY A 51 7.22 6.02 -12.51
N TYR A 52 6.29 5.07 -12.40
CA TYR A 52 4.96 5.24 -12.97
C TYR A 52 4.04 6.05 -12.05
N PRO A 53 3.05 6.77 -12.61
CA PRO A 53 2.00 7.40 -11.83
C PRO A 53 1.32 6.39 -10.90
N GLY A 54 1.18 6.73 -9.62
CA GLY A 54 0.59 5.84 -8.60
C GLY A 54 1.57 4.87 -7.95
N PHE A 55 2.83 4.80 -8.39
CA PHE A 55 3.90 3.95 -7.80
C PHE A 55 4.84 4.73 -6.88
N ASN A 56 4.31 5.77 -6.23
CA ASN A 56 5.07 6.60 -5.32
C ASN A 56 5.23 5.92 -3.95
N LEU A 57 6.47 5.79 -3.51
CA LEU A 57 6.84 5.40 -2.16
C LEU A 57 7.52 6.57 -1.45
N TYR A 58 7.55 6.57 -0.13
CA TYR A 58 8.33 7.53 0.63
C TYR A 58 8.91 6.93 1.91
N CYS A 59 9.94 7.58 2.43
CA CYS A 59 10.56 7.21 3.71
C CYS A 59 9.92 8.00 4.85
N LYS A 60 9.48 7.30 5.89
CA LYS A 60 9.17 7.92 7.18
C LYS A 60 10.46 8.32 7.89
N LYS A 61 10.33 9.18 8.91
CA LYS A 61 11.41 9.48 9.87
C LYS A 61 11.92 8.24 10.61
N SER A 62 11.09 7.21 10.74
CA SER A 62 11.43 5.89 11.28
C SER A 62 12.24 5.02 10.31
N ASN A 63 12.60 5.53 9.13
CA ASN A 63 13.29 4.81 8.04
C ASN A 63 12.47 3.66 7.42
N GLU A 64 11.17 3.62 7.67
CA GLU A 64 10.23 2.70 7.01
C GLU A 64 9.83 3.23 5.63
N THR A 65 9.78 2.34 4.65
CA THR A 65 9.23 2.62 3.31
C THR A 65 7.72 2.52 3.35
N VAL A 66 7.01 3.53 2.84
CA VAL A 66 5.54 3.60 2.92
C VAL A 66 4.93 3.77 1.54
N LEU A 67 3.85 3.03 1.31
CA LEU A 67 2.93 3.21 0.21
C LEU A 67 1.71 3.98 0.72
N GLU A 68 1.30 4.99 -0.05
CA GLU A 68 0.05 5.71 0.16
C GLU A 68 -0.92 5.39 -0.97
N LEU A 69 -1.99 4.68 -0.62
CA LEU A 69 -3.09 4.30 -1.50
C LEU A 69 -4.13 5.43 -1.54
N PRO A 70 -5.10 5.36 -2.47
CA PRO A 70 -6.21 6.31 -2.52
C PRO A 70 -6.88 6.51 -1.17
N PHE A 71 -7.50 7.68 -0.97
CA PHE A 71 -8.14 8.07 0.30
C PHE A 71 -7.18 8.12 1.50
N SER A 72 -5.89 8.37 1.25
CA SER A 72 -4.84 8.54 2.27
C SER A 72 -4.59 7.29 3.13
N VAL A 73 -4.93 6.10 2.64
CA VAL A 73 -4.62 4.84 3.30
C VAL A 73 -3.11 4.59 3.21
N LYS A 74 -2.43 4.53 4.35
CA LYS A 74 -0.98 4.36 4.43
C LYS A 74 -0.62 3.00 4.99
N LEU A 75 0.23 2.28 4.26
CA LEU A 75 0.73 0.96 4.64
C LEU A 75 2.26 0.91 4.50
N VAL A 76 2.92 0.17 5.39
CA VAL A 76 4.37 0.02 5.35
C VAL A 76 4.73 -1.11 4.39
N VAL A 77 5.76 -0.90 3.58
CA VAL A 77 6.26 -1.87 2.61
C VAL A 77 7.26 -2.80 3.29
N LYS A 78 6.89 -4.07 3.40
CA LYS A 78 7.77 -5.13 3.92
C LYS A 78 8.81 -5.53 2.88
N LYS A 79 8.36 -5.84 1.67
CA LYS A 79 9.20 -6.23 0.54
C LYS A 79 8.48 -5.95 -0.78
N ILE A 80 9.24 -5.81 -1.85
CA ILE A 80 8.73 -5.68 -3.21
C ILE A 80 9.33 -6.84 -4.01
N ASP A 81 8.48 -7.72 -4.51
CA ASP A 81 8.88 -8.74 -5.46
C ASP A 81 8.70 -8.19 -6.88
N TYR A 82 9.81 -7.80 -7.49
CA TYR A 82 9.83 -7.25 -8.83
C TYR A 82 9.63 -8.31 -9.92
N GLY A 83 9.93 -9.58 -9.64
CA GLY A 83 9.80 -10.67 -10.60
C GLY A 83 8.35 -11.11 -10.73
N SER A 84 7.66 -11.27 -9.58
CA SER A 84 6.23 -11.61 -9.55
C SER A 84 5.31 -10.39 -9.59
N GLN A 85 5.86 -9.18 -9.54
CA GLN A 85 5.12 -7.91 -9.51
C GLN A 85 4.13 -7.86 -8.34
N ILE A 86 4.63 -8.14 -7.13
CA ILE A 86 3.85 -8.12 -5.87
C ILE A 86 4.52 -7.16 -4.88
N ILE A 87 3.71 -6.32 -4.24
CA ILE A 87 4.14 -5.52 -3.10
C ILE A 87 3.51 -6.08 -1.82
N HIS A 88 4.37 -6.40 -0.86
CA HIS A 88 3.97 -6.98 0.42
C HIS A 88 3.91 -5.88 1.46
N LEU A 89 2.74 -5.70 2.06
CA LEU A 89 2.46 -4.58 2.95
C LEU A 89 2.17 -5.06 4.37
N TYR A 90 2.21 -4.15 5.33
CA TYR A 90 1.60 -4.37 6.63
C TYR A 90 1.10 -3.06 7.21
N ASP A 91 0.09 -3.18 8.05
CA ASP A 91 -0.35 -2.08 8.89
C ASP A 91 0.45 -2.08 10.20
N PRO A 92 1.32 -1.08 10.47
CA PRO A 92 2.04 -1.00 11.74
C PRO A 92 1.11 -0.85 12.95
N ASP A 93 -0.12 -0.37 12.75
CA ASP A 93 -1.12 -0.20 13.80
C ASP A 93 -1.92 -1.50 14.05
N GLY A 94 -1.75 -2.53 13.20
CA GLY A 94 -2.56 -3.76 13.25
C GLY A 94 -4.04 -3.54 12.95
N CYS A 95 -4.39 -2.40 12.35
CA CYS A 95 -5.75 -1.89 12.22
C CYS A 95 -6.28 -1.87 10.78
N LEU A 96 -5.78 -2.79 9.94
CA LEU A 96 -6.14 -2.83 8.52
C LEU A 96 -7.65 -2.87 8.24
N PRO A 97 -8.50 -3.58 9.01
CA PRO A 97 -9.94 -3.53 8.76
C PRO A 97 -10.58 -2.16 8.83
N GLN A 98 -10.11 -1.30 9.74
CA GLN A 98 -10.59 0.07 9.79
C GLN A 98 -10.15 0.85 8.55
N LYS A 99 -8.95 0.57 8.05
CA LYS A 99 -8.42 1.20 6.82
C LYS A 99 -9.16 0.73 5.57
N LEU A 100 -9.69 -0.50 5.54
CA LEU A 100 -10.46 -1.03 4.42
C LEU A 100 -11.75 -0.26 4.15
N LEU A 101 -12.36 0.37 5.16
CA LEU A 101 -13.52 1.26 4.98
C LEU A 101 -13.26 2.38 3.97
N TYR A 102 -11.99 2.76 3.83
CA TYR A 102 -11.55 3.82 2.95
C TYR A 102 -10.72 3.29 1.77
N LEU A 103 -10.45 1.98 1.73
CA LEU A 103 -9.61 1.42 0.70
C LEU A 103 -10.42 1.22 -0.59
N ASN A 104 -10.02 1.92 -1.64
CA ASN A 104 -10.53 1.71 -2.98
C ASN A 104 -9.35 1.63 -3.95
N LEU A 105 -9.09 0.41 -4.43
CA LEU A 105 -7.98 0.12 -5.33
C LEU A 105 -8.31 0.38 -6.81
N SER A 106 -9.56 0.67 -7.15
CA SER A 106 -9.98 0.93 -8.54
C SER A 106 -9.26 2.14 -9.13
N ALA A 107 -8.94 3.14 -8.30
CA ALA A 107 -8.17 4.33 -8.67
C ALA A 107 -6.65 4.17 -8.47
N SER A 108 -6.16 2.94 -8.24
CA SER A 108 -4.75 2.65 -8.01
C SER A 108 -4.23 1.63 -9.04
N PRO A 109 -2.91 1.60 -9.30
CA PRO A 109 -2.31 0.59 -10.15
C PRO A 109 -2.12 -0.76 -9.42
N PHE A 110 -2.88 -0.99 -8.35
CA PHE A 110 -2.83 -2.19 -7.54
C PHE A 110 -4.17 -2.92 -7.58
N HIS A 111 -4.12 -4.23 -7.43
CA HIS A 111 -5.29 -5.08 -7.20
C HIS A 111 -4.93 -6.17 -6.19
N PHE A 112 -5.95 -6.74 -5.57
CA PHE A 112 -5.78 -7.96 -4.80
C PHE A 112 -5.57 -9.15 -5.74
N PHE A 113 -4.88 -10.19 -5.27
CA PHE A 113 -4.85 -11.47 -5.98
C PHE A 113 -6.27 -11.98 -6.20
N GLU A 114 -6.53 -12.57 -7.37
CA GLU A 114 -7.83 -13.18 -7.69
C GLU A 114 -8.15 -14.27 -6.67
N ASN A 115 -9.06 -13.95 -5.76
CA ASN A 115 -9.52 -14.82 -4.69
C ASN A 115 -11.02 -14.66 -4.56
N PRO A 116 -11.72 -15.67 -4.00
CA PRO A 116 -13.09 -15.48 -3.60
C PRO A 116 -13.18 -14.28 -2.65
N SER A 117 -14.08 -13.38 -3.00
CA SER A 117 -14.42 -12.21 -2.22
C SER A 117 -15.59 -12.53 -1.31
N TYR A 118 -15.57 -11.92 -0.12
CA TYR A 118 -16.54 -12.18 0.91
C TYR A 118 -16.99 -10.89 1.60
N ASP A 119 -18.15 -10.97 2.26
CA ASP A 119 -18.72 -9.84 2.99
C ASP A 119 -18.33 -9.90 4.46
N TYR A 120 -17.76 -8.81 4.95
CA TYR A 120 -17.28 -8.67 6.31
C TYR A 120 -18.12 -7.66 7.07
N VAL A 121 -18.33 -7.92 8.36
CA VAL A 121 -18.97 -6.96 9.26
C VAL A 121 -17.96 -6.55 10.32
N LEU A 122 -17.78 -5.24 10.46
CA LEU A 122 -16.95 -4.66 11.49
C LEU A 122 -17.78 -4.47 12.76
N PHE A 123 -17.25 -4.95 13.88
CA PHE A 123 -17.82 -4.78 15.20
C PHE A 123 -16.87 -4.03 16.12
N ASN A 124 -17.39 -3.08 16.89
CA ASN A 124 -16.68 -2.46 18.01
C ASN A 124 -17.10 -3.18 19.29
N CYS A 125 -16.17 -3.79 19.99
CA CYS A 125 -16.48 -4.54 21.21
C CYS A 125 -15.59 -4.09 22.37
N SER A 126 -16.08 -4.24 23.60
CA SER A 126 -15.24 -4.07 24.78
C SER A 126 -14.10 -5.11 24.78
N ALA A 127 -12.90 -4.68 25.17
CA ALA A 127 -11.69 -5.48 25.27
C ALA A 127 -11.87 -6.56 26.34
N THR A 128 -12.45 -7.68 25.93
CA THR A 128 -12.61 -8.91 26.69
C THR A 128 -11.86 -9.98 25.92
N ASN A 129 -11.11 -10.83 26.63
CA ASN A 129 -10.37 -11.92 25.98
C ASN A 129 -11.38 -12.87 25.35
N ARG A 130 -11.51 -12.81 24.03
CA ARG A 130 -12.46 -13.62 23.27
C ARG A 130 -11.67 -14.56 22.39
N GLU A 131 -11.74 -15.84 22.71
CA GLU A 131 -11.32 -16.93 21.83
C GLU A 131 -12.31 -17.04 20.66
N ILE A 132 -12.26 -16.07 19.77
CA ILE A 132 -12.93 -16.14 18.49
C ILE A 132 -11.82 -16.18 17.45
N ASN A 133 -12.03 -16.98 16.39
CA ASN A 133 -11.20 -16.98 15.19
C ASN A 133 -11.37 -15.64 14.45
N PHE A 134 -10.89 -14.56 15.05
CA PHE A 134 -10.90 -13.24 14.47
C PHE A 134 -9.77 -13.12 13.47
N ILE A 135 -10.10 -12.51 12.35
CA ILE A 135 -9.17 -12.32 11.24
C ILE A 135 -8.18 -11.18 11.56
N SER A 136 -8.56 -10.22 12.42
CA SER A 136 -7.63 -9.20 12.95
C SER A 136 -8.22 -8.43 14.14
N HIS A 137 -7.33 -7.90 14.99
CA HIS A 137 -7.65 -7.12 16.18
C HIS A 137 -7.09 -5.71 16.06
N CYS A 138 -7.96 -4.70 15.99
CA CYS A 138 -7.53 -3.30 16.01
C CYS A 138 -7.81 -2.67 17.39
N PRO A 139 -6.78 -2.19 18.12
CA PRO A 139 -6.99 -1.43 19.36
C PRO A 139 -7.63 -0.07 19.06
N ALA A 140 -8.88 0.14 19.50
CA ALA A 140 -9.65 1.36 19.25
C ALA A 140 -9.70 2.29 20.49
N GLY A 141 -8.58 2.42 21.20
CA GLY A 141 -8.47 3.25 22.41
C GLY A 141 -8.70 2.50 23.73
N ALA A 142 -9.08 3.24 24.78
CA ALA A 142 -9.13 2.75 26.17
C ALA A 142 -10.22 1.69 26.40
N GLY A 143 -9.90 0.44 26.08
CA GLY A 143 -10.73 -0.74 26.39
C GLY A 143 -11.69 -1.18 25.29
N TYR A 144 -11.48 -0.75 24.04
CA TYR A 144 -12.28 -1.17 22.89
C TYR A 144 -11.42 -1.79 21.78
N GLN A 145 -11.97 -2.78 21.10
CA GLN A 145 -11.33 -3.50 20.00
C GLN A 145 -12.29 -3.60 18.83
N VAL A 146 -11.79 -3.34 17.63
CA VAL A 146 -12.54 -3.53 16.38
C VAL A 146 -12.16 -4.86 15.75
N TYR A 147 -13.19 -5.59 15.37
CA TYR A 147 -13.13 -6.94 14.82
C TYR A 147 -13.76 -6.98 13.45
N ALA A 148 -13.09 -7.63 12.50
CA ALA A 148 -13.67 -8.01 11.22
C ALA A 148 -14.13 -9.47 11.26
N ILE A 149 -15.42 -9.69 11.05
CA ILE A 149 -16.02 -11.03 11.05
C ILE A 149 -16.60 -11.28 9.66
N HIS A 150 -16.17 -12.38 9.04
CA HIS A 150 -16.83 -12.94 7.86
C HIS A 150 -17.85 -13.99 8.31
N PHE A 151 -19.06 -13.93 7.74
CA PHE A 151 -20.09 -14.93 7.98
C PHE A 151 -20.08 -15.96 6.85
N TYR A 152 -19.69 -17.20 7.14
CA TYR A 152 -20.09 -18.30 6.26
C TYR A 152 -21.61 -18.43 6.31
N SER A 153 -22.24 -18.75 5.18
CA SER A 153 -23.69 -19.01 5.09
C SER A 153 -24.20 -19.98 6.17
N ASP A 154 -23.31 -20.85 6.67
CA ASP A 154 -23.64 -21.94 7.58
C ASP A 154 -23.26 -21.62 9.05
N THR A 155 -22.60 -20.50 9.32
CA THR A 155 -22.23 -20.09 10.70
C THR A 155 -23.21 -19.06 11.24
N PHE A 156 -24.08 -19.49 12.15
CA PHE A 156 -25.02 -18.62 12.84
C PHE A 156 -24.28 -17.56 13.68
N ILE A 157 -24.75 -16.31 13.61
CA ILE A 157 -24.35 -15.17 14.45
C ILE A 157 -24.29 -15.53 15.95
N GLY A 158 -25.12 -16.49 16.39
CA GLY A 158 -25.17 -16.97 17.78
C GLY A 158 -23.90 -17.66 18.28
N ASN A 159 -22.98 -18.09 17.40
CA ASN A 159 -21.74 -18.73 17.80
C ASN A 159 -20.66 -17.73 18.26
N TYR A 160 -20.82 -16.45 17.95
CA TYR A 160 -19.88 -15.41 18.36
C TYR A 160 -20.43 -14.69 19.60
N PRO A 161 -19.66 -14.57 20.71
CA PRO A 161 -20.08 -13.79 21.88
C PRO A 161 -20.08 -12.27 21.59
N LEU A 162 -21.06 -11.81 20.81
CA LEU A 162 -21.20 -10.42 20.35
C LEU A 162 -22.04 -9.54 21.30
N THR A 163 -22.40 -10.03 22.48
CA THR A 163 -23.28 -9.34 23.44
C THR A 163 -22.75 -7.99 23.92
N SER A 164 -21.43 -7.78 23.91
CA SER A 164 -20.80 -6.47 24.19
C SER A 164 -20.21 -5.80 22.95
N CYS A 165 -20.75 -6.09 21.76
CA CYS A 165 -20.35 -5.48 20.50
C CYS A 165 -21.44 -4.59 19.93
N THR A 166 -21.01 -3.58 19.17
CA THR A 166 -21.88 -2.79 18.30
C THR A 166 -21.40 -2.92 16.87
N LYS A 167 -22.31 -3.21 15.94
CA LYS A 167 -22.02 -3.21 14.51
C LYS A 167 -21.63 -1.80 14.07
N ILE A 168 -20.50 -1.67 13.38
CA ILE A 168 -19.98 -0.40 12.85
C ILE A 168 -20.36 -0.27 11.38
N HIS A 169 -19.99 -1.26 10.56
CA HIS A 169 -20.10 -1.19 9.12
C HIS A 169 -20.07 -2.58 8.47
N GLU A 170 -20.58 -2.70 7.25
CA GLU A 170 -20.44 -3.89 6.41
C GLU A 170 -19.59 -3.55 5.20
N ILE A 171 -18.58 -4.37 4.92
CA ILE A 171 -17.69 -4.23 3.77
C ILE A 171 -17.95 -5.43 2.88
N SER A 172 -18.47 -5.19 1.69
CA SER A 172 -18.73 -6.26 0.72
C SER A 172 -17.54 -6.53 -0.18
N SER A 173 -17.48 -7.74 -0.72
CA SER A 173 -16.54 -8.13 -1.77
C SER A 173 -15.04 -7.99 -1.39
N VAL A 174 -14.67 -8.30 -0.15
CA VAL A 174 -13.27 -8.29 0.31
C VAL A 174 -12.61 -9.65 0.08
N PRO A 175 -11.46 -9.72 -0.61
CA PRO A 175 -10.73 -10.98 -0.82
C PRO A 175 -10.27 -11.64 0.49
N TRP A 176 -10.34 -12.97 0.59
CA TRP A 176 -10.05 -13.75 1.80
C TRP A 176 -8.73 -13.39 2.51
N TYR A 177 -7.62 -13.30 1.75
CA TYR A 177 -6.28 -13.06 2.28
C TYR A 177 -5.94 -11.58 2.50
N THR A 178 -6.90 -10.67 2.32
CA THR A 178 -6.68 -9.22 2.46
C THR A 178 -6.21 -8.85 3.87
N PHE A 179 -6.54 -9.62 4.91
CA PHE A 179 -6.16 -9.34 6.29
C PHE A 179 -4.91 -10.08 6.78
N ASP A 180 -4.62 -11.25 6.18
CA ASP A 180 -3.51 -12.11 6.60
C ASP A 180 -2.21 -11.82 5.85
N GLN A 181 -2.32 -11.59 4.53
CA GLN A 181 -1.15 -11.44 3.65
C GLN A 181 -0.85 -9.98 3.33
N ASN A 182 -1.89 -9.15 3.19
CA ASN A 182 -1.77 -7.72 2.82
C ASN A 182 -0.94 -7.50 1.54
N ASP A 183 -1.05 -8.43 0.60
CA ASP A 183 -0.29 -8.42 -0.64
C ASP A 183 -1.11 -7.79 -1.77
N LEU A 184 -0.47 -6.92 -2.55
CA LEU A 184 -1.07 -6.31 -3.72
C LEU A 184 -0.28 -6.64 -4.98
N HIS A 185 -1.00 -6.99 -6.03
CA HIS A 185 -0.47 -7.20 -7.37
C HIS A 185 -0.49 -5.89 -8.15
N LEU A 186 0.56 -5.67 -8.93
CA LEU A 186 0.66 -4.53 -9.82
C LEU A 186 -0.17 -4.79 -11.09
N LYS A 187 -0.86 -3.76 -11.58
CA LYS A 187 -1.59 -3.76 -12.86
C LYS A 187 -0.70 -3.33 -14.02
#